data_AF-A0A4Y2LS73-F1
#
_entry.id   AF-A0A4Y2LS73-F1
#
_cell.length_a   1.000
_cell.length_b   1.000
_cell.length_c   1.000
_cell.angle_alpha   90.00
_cell.angle_beta   90.00
_cell.angle_gamma   90.00
#
_symmetry.space_group_name_H-M   'P 1'
#
loop_
_entity.id
_entity.type
_entity.pdbx_description
1 polymer ?
#
loop_
_entity_poly.entity_id
_entity_poly.type
_entity_poly.pdbx_seq_one_letter_code
_entity_poly.pdbx_strand_id
1 'polypeptide(L)'
;MHFYPSEQNPVKQLYGDLNLSKIMPKELKGRAILAVTNDASININNEVLICLSGETVVYEAVDDIVSDDSNDRLTFPVEFLNSLTPTGMPSYKLNLKPGCIIMLLRNLAPTKGLCNGTRLIVTKLQCNITEAKRIGSENDEKYFIPRIPLIPSESNMPFKFKRKQFPVRLTYDN
;
A
#
# COMPACT_ATOMS: atom_id res chain seq x y z
N MET A 1 -9.31 30.77 25.29
CA MET A 1 -8.28 30.46 24.28
C MET A 1 -7.70 29.09 24.61
N HIS A 2 -8.26 28.02 24.04
CA HIS A 2 -7.69 26.69 24.18
C HIS A 2 -6.54 26.58 23.19
N PHE A 3 -5.32 26.55 23.70
CA PHE A 3 -4.14 26.16 22.93
C PHE A 3 -4.30 24.68 22.57
N TYR A 4 -4.45 24.37 21.29
CA TYR A 4 -4.18 23.03 20.81
C TYR A 4 -2.68 22.77 21.02
N PRO A 5 -2.28 21.70 21.72
CA PRO A 5 -0.87 21.34 21.75
C PRO A 5 -0.44 21.02 20.32
N SER A 6 0.72 21.53 19.94
CA SER A 6 1.39 21.29 18.67
C SER A 6 1.30 19.81 18.27
N GLU A 7 0.96 19.58 17.00
CA GLU A 7 0.80 18.28 16.35
C GLU A 7 1.84 17.26 16.86
N GLN A 8 1.41 16.43 17.81
CA GLN A 8 2.19 15.27 18.22
C GLN A 8 2.13 14.29 17.04
N ASN A 9 3.29 13.98 16.45
CA ASN A 9 3.38 13.02 15.36
C ASN A 9 2.63 11.72 15.79
N PRO A 10 1.56 11.32 15.07
CA PRO A 10 0.71 10.21 15.50
C PRO A 10 1.45 8.87 15.50
N VAL A 11 2.48 8.72 14.65
CA VAL A 11 3.37 7.56 14.66
C VAL A 11 4.18 7.53 15.96
N LYS A 12 4.75 8.67 16.39
CA LYS A 12 5.44 8.77 17.70
C LYS A 12 4.49 8.59 18.87
N GLN A 13 3.21 8.93 18.75
CA GLN A 13 2.24 8.77 19.84
C GLN A 13 1.80 7.31 20.01
N LEU A 14 1.55 6.59 18.91
CA LEU A 14 1.12 5.18 18.97
C LEU A 14 2.27 4.17 19.02
N TYR A 15 3.45 4.56 18.57
CA TYR A 15 4.62 3.68 18.48
C TYR A 15 5.87 4.26 19.17
N GLY A 16 5.77 5.33 19.95
CA GLY A 16 6.92 5.97 20.60
C GLY A 16 7.54 5.17 21.76
N ASP A 17 6.75 4.31 22.39
CA ASP A 17 7.17 3.32 23.39
C ASP A 17 7.82 2.07 22.74
N LEU A 18 7.72 1.98 21.41
CA LEU A 18 8.01 0.80 20.63
C LEU A 18 9.28 1.02 19.81
N ASN A 19 10.29 0.16 20.03
CA ASN A 19 11.45 0.15 19.16
C ASN A 19 11.08 -0.54 17.84
N LEU A 20 10.51 0.23 16.91
CA LEU A 20 10.04 -0.22 15.59
C LEU A 20 11.11 -0.97 14.78
N SER A 21 12.41 -0.78 15.08
CA SER A 21 13.50 -1.54 14.45
C SER A 21 13.64 -2.99 14.94
N LYS A 22 13.06 -3.32 16.10
CA LYS A 22 13.08 -4.65 16.74
C LYS A 22 11.70 -5.32 16.81
N ILE A 23 10.66 -4.61 16.37
CA ILE A 23 9.27 -5.04 16.53
C ILE A 23 8.89 -6.04 15.46
N MET A 24 8.39 -7.18 15.92
CA MET A 24 7.81 -8.17 15.05
C MET A 24 6.43 -7.66 14.60
N PRO A 25 6.01 -7.87 13.34
CA PRO A 25 4.67 -7.50 12.86
C PRO A 25 3.49 -7.98 13.74
N LYS A 26 3.72 -9.04 14.54
CA LYS A 26 2.77 -9.57 15.53
C LYS A 26 2.52 -8.62 16.71
N GLU A 27 3.48 -7.76 17.06
CA GLU A 27 3.42 -6.82 18.19
C GLU A 27 2.73 -5.50 17.80
N LEU A 28 2.49 -5.28 16.50
CA LEU A 28 1.64 -4.20 15.99
C LEU A 28 0.14 -4.54 16.09
N LYS A 29 -0.20 -5.76 16.55
CA LYS A 29 -1.59 -6.22 16.69
C LYS A 29 -2.31 -5.41 17.78
N GLY A 30 -3.39 -4.72 17.40
CA GLY A 30 -4.22 -3.91 18.31
C GLY A 30 -3.88 -2.42 18.34
N ARG A 31 -2.83 -1.99 17.63
CA ARG A 31 -2.51 -0.57 17.43
C ARG A 31 -2.86 -0.20 15.99
N ALA A 32 -3.79 0.72 15.82
CA ALA A 32 -4.25 1.14 14.50
C ALA A 32 -4.46 2.64 14.46
N ILE A 33 -4.03 3.26 13.37
CA ILE A 33 -4.23 4.68 13.12
C ILE A 33 -5.43 4.82 12.18
N LEU A 34 -6.44 5.58 12.56
CA LEU A 34 -7.53 5.92 11.66
C LEU A 34 -7.19 7.23 10.96
N ALA A 35 -7.08 7.19 9.62
CA ALA A 35 -6.84 8.38 8.82
C ALA A 35 -8.13 8.84 8.14
N VAL A 36 -8.32 10.17 8.06
CA VAL A 36 -9.51 10.79 7.46
C VAL A 36 -9.51 10.75 5.93
N THR A 37 -8.34 10.56 5.29
CA THR A 37 -8.19 10.46 3.84
C THR A 37 -7.19 9.37 3.44
N ASN A 38 -7.29 8.88 2.21
CA ASN A 38 -6.34 7.90 1.66
C ASN A 38 -4.90 8.43 1.66
N ASP A 39 -4.69 9.70 1.31
CA ASP A 39 -3.36 10.31 1.28
C ASP A 39 -2.74 10.39 2.68
N ALA A 40 -3.53 10.74 3.69
CA ALA A 40 -3.09 10.74 5.08
C ALA A 40 -2.69 9.32 5.54
N SER A 41 -3.51 8.30 5.20
CA SER A 41 -3.19 6.89 5.46
C SER A 41 -1.86 6.48 4.81
N ILE A 42 -1.66 6.83 3.54
CA ILE A 42 -0.43 6.54 2.79
C ILE A 42 0.79 7.17 3.48
N ASN A 43 0.69 8.44 3.89
CA ASN A 43 1.78 9.15 4.55
C ASN A 43 2.15 8.50 5.88
N ILE A 44 1.16 8.23 6.73
CA ILE A 44 1.35 7.56 8.03
C ILE A 44 1.98 6.18 7.84
N ASN A 45 1.48 5.40 6.89
CA ASN A 45 2.01 4.07 6.61
C ASN A 45 3.47 4.15 6.14
N ASN A 46 3.82 5.13 5.29
CA ASN A 46 5.21 5.35 4.86
C ASN A 46 6.12 5.79 6.02
N GLU A 47 5.63 6.60 6.97
CA GLU A 47 6.39 6.94 8.17
C GLU A 47 6.72 5.70 9.01
N VAL A 48 5.75 4.79 9.19
CA VAL A 48 5.98 3.51 9.87
C VAL A 48 7.01 2.65 9.13
N LEU A 49 6.95 2.62 7.78
CA LEU A 49 7.92 1.90 6.97
C LEU A 49 9.37 2.40 7.15
N ILE A 50 9.57 3.71 7.31
CA ILE A 50 10.89 4.30 7.54
C ILE A 50 11.53 3.70 8.80
N CYS A 51 10.73 3.47 9.85
CA CYS A 51 11.20 2.93 11.12
C CYS A 51 11.54 1.44 11.08
N LEU A 52 11.09 0.69 10.07
CA LEU A 52 11.44 -0.72 9.90
C LEU A 52 12.90 -0.89 9.46
N SER A 53 13.55 -1.96 9.94
CA SER A 53 14.87 -2.36 9.47
C SER A 53 14.82 -2.86 8.02
N GLY A 54 15.98 -2.83 7.35
CA GLY A 54 16.11 -3.24 5.95
C GLY A 54 15.99 -2.08 4.95
N GLU A 55 16.41 -2.36 3.71
CA GLU A 55 16.41 -1.40 2.61
C GLU A 55 15.01 -1.26 2.00
N THR A 56 14.60 -0.02 1.75
CA THR A 56 13.36 0.27 1.02
C THR A 56 13.56 -0.04 -0.46
N VAL A 57 12.69 -0.89 -1.01
CA VAL A 57 12.55 -1.07 -2.45
C VAL A 57 11.37 -0.23 -2.94
N VAL A 58 11.61 0.58 -3.96
CA VAL A 58 10.59 1.43 -4.59
C VAL A 58 10.13 0.77 -5.89
N TYR A 59 8.83 0.51 -6.00
CA TYR A 59 8.22 0.03 -7.23
C TYR A 59 7.43 1.16 -7.89
N GLU A 60 7.92 1.65 -9.02
CA GLU A 60 7.18 2.58 -9.86
C GLU A 60 6.20 1.82 -10.75
N ALA A 61 4.96 2.28 -10.77
CA ALA A 61 3.91 1.71 -11.60
C ALA A 61 4.08 2.12 -13.07
N VAL A 62 3.27 1.51 -13.94
CA VAL A 62 3.11 1.97 -15.33
C VAL A 62 1.67 2.35 -15.52
N ASP A 63 1.43 3.63 -15.74
CA ASP A 63 0.09 4.18 -15.99
C ASP A 63 -0.14 4.44 -17.47
N ASP A 64 -1.36 4.20 -17.89
CA ASP A 64 -1.77 4.39 -19.27
C ASP A 64 -3.27 4.67 -19.33
N ILE A 65 -3.68 5.55 -20.23
CA ILE A 65 -5.10 5.84 -20.42
C ILE A 65 -5.78 4.67 -21.12
N VAL A 66 -7.02 4.41 -20.76
CA VAL A 66 -7.88 3.42 -21.41
C VAL A 66 -8.86 4.18 -22.29
N SER A 67 -8.34 4.66 -23.43
CA SER A 67 -9.11 5.33 -24.48
C SER A 67 -8.47 5.08 -25.84
N ASP A 68 -9.31 4.99 -26.87
CA ASP A 68 -8.90 4.90 -28.28
C ASP A 68 -8.75 6.29 -28.92
N ASP A 69 -9.18 7.37 -28.23
CA ASP A 69 -9.01 8.75 -28.70
C ASP A 69 -7.59 9.24 -28.40
N SER A 70 -6.86 9.61 -29.46
CA SER A 70 -5.53 10.20 -29.35
C SER A 70 -5.51 11.53 -28.60
N ASN A 71 -6.61 12.30 -28.63
CA ASN A 71 -6.71 13.56 -27.92
C ASN A 71 -6.72 13.36 -26.40
N ASP A 72 -7.30 12.27 -25.89
CA ASP A 72 -7.31 11.98 -24.46
C ASP A 72 -5.90 11.82 -23.88
N ARG A 73 -4.95 11.31 -24.68
CA ARG A 73 -3.54 11.20 -24.26
C ARG A 73 -2.86 12.57 -24.11
N LEU A 74 -3.31 13.56 -24.87
CA LEU A 74 -2.84 14.95 -24.76
C LEU A 74 -3.52 15.67 -23.59
N THR A 75 -4.80 15.39 -23.36
CA THR A 75 -5.60 15.97 -22.27
C THR A 75 -5.18 15.44 -20.90
N PHE A 76 -4.82 14.16 -20.81
CA PHE A 76 -4.46 13.48 -19.56
C PHE A 76 -3.03 12.94 -19.63
N PRO A 77 -2.01 13.78 -19.38
CA PRO A 77 -0.61 13.36 -19.43
C PRO A 77 -0.30 12.30 -18.37
N VAL A 78 0.72 11.47 -18.61
CA VAL A 78 1.07 10.36 -17.72
C VAL A 78 1.46 10.83 -16.32
N GLU A 79 2.08 12.02 -16.20
CA GLU A 79 2.42 12.64 -14.92
C GLU A 79 1.18 12.96 -14.09
N PHE A 80 0.09 13.38 -14.75
CA PHE A 80 -1.19 13.55 -14.10
C PHE A 80 -1.74 12.22 -13.61
N LEU A 81 -1.71 11.17 -14.45
CA LEU A 81 -2.14 9.82 -14.05
C LEU A 81 -1.34 9.27 -12.86
N ASN A 82 -0.02 9.46 -12.88
CA ASN A 82 0.91 9.05 -11.82
C ASN A 82 0.59 9.72 -10.47
N SER A 83 0.03 10.93 -10.49
CA SER A 83 -0.39 11.64 -9.27
C SER A 83 -1.66 11.06 -8.63
N LEU A 84 -2.48 10.33 -9.39
CA LEU A 84 -3.76 9.82 -8.92
C LEU A 84 -3.57 8.53 -8.12
N THR A 85 -4.23 8.45 -6.96
CA THR A 85 -4.41 7.19 -6.24
C THR A 85 -5.88 7.01 -5.85
N PRO A 86 -6.75 6.64 -6.81
CA PRO A 86 -8.16 6.38 -6.55
C PRO A 86 -8.35 5.27 -5.50
N THR A 87 -9.49 5.26 -4.83
CA THR A 87 -9.83 4.20 -3.88
C THR A 87 -9.73 2.83 -4.54
N GLY A 88 -9.05 1.91 -3.86
CA GLY A 88 -8.80 0.56 -4.36
C GLY A 88 -7.74 0.46 -5.46
N MET A 89 -6.98 1.52 -5.74
CA MET A 89 -5.77 1.48 -6.58
C MET A 89 -4.52 1.55 -5.69
N PRO A 90 -3.44 0.85 -6.07
CA PRO A 90 -2.15 1.03 -5.41
C PRO A 90 -1.53 2.37 -5.82
N SER A 91 -0.70 2.94 -4.96
CA SER A 91 0.08 4.14 -5.27
C SER A 91 0.99 3.94 -6.49
N TYR A 92 1.26 5.01 -7.24
CA TYR A 92 2.20 5.00 -8.35
C TYR A 92 3.60 4.57 -7.87
N LYS A 93 4.10 5.20 -6.80
CA LYS A 93 5.30 4.77 -6.08
C LYS A 93 4.89 3.94 -4.87
N LEU A 94 5.18 2.64 -4.93
CA LEU A 94 4.94 1.72 -3.84
C LEU A 94 6.26 1.39 -3.13
N ASN A 95 6.41 1.86 -1.91
CA ASN A 95 7.58 1.61 -1.07
C ASN A 95 7.36 0.37 -0.22
N LEU A 96 8.27 -0.61 -0.27
CA LEU A 96 8.19 -1.83 0.52
C LEU A 96 9.53 -2.18 1.15
N LYS A 97 9.48 -2.89 2.28
CA LYS A 97 10.64 -3.52 2.94
C LYS A 97 10.30 -4.96 3.30
N PRO A 98 11.27 -5.89 3.34
CA PRO A 98 11.05 -7.16 4.01
C PRO A 98 10.56 -6.92 5.45
N GLY A 99 9.54 -7.66 5.88
CA GLY A 99 8.89 -7.50 7.18
C GLY A 99 7.74 -6.49 7.23
N CYS A 100 7.52 -5.69 6.19
CA CYS A 100 6.38 -4.75 6.17
C CYS A 100 5.03 -5.48 6.01
N ILE A 101 3.96 -4.83 6.47
CA ILE A 101 2.60 -5.35 6.38
C ILE A 101 1.90 -4.73 5.16
N ILE A 102 1.39 -5.59 4.28
CA ILE A 102 0.64 -5.20 3.08
C ILE A 102 -0.78 -5.74 3.14
N MET A 103 -1.71 -5.02 2.52
CA MET A 103 -3.10 -5.44 2.31
C MET A 103 -3.35 -5.67 0.83
N LEU A 104 -3.95 -6.79 0.47
CA LEU A 104 -4.41 -7.05 -0.89
C LEU A 104 -5.55 -6.10 -1.26
N LEU A 105 -5.50 -5.53 -2.47
CA LEU A 105 -6.53 -4.66 -3.05
C LEU A 105 -7.45 -5.41 -4.03
N ARG A 106 -7.12 -6.66 -4.38
CA ARG A 106 -7.89 -7.50 -5.30
C ARG A 106 -7.90 -8.94 -4.80
N ASN A 107 -8.92 -9.67 -5.22
CA ASN A 107 -8.98 -11.10 -5.07
C ASN A 107 -7.95 -11.74 -6.01
N LEU A 108 -6.99 -12.48 -5.44
CA LEU A 108 -5.96 -13.20 -6.21
C LEU A 108 -6.22 -14.70 -6.20
N ALA A 109 -6.57 -15.24 -5.04
CA ALA A 109 -6.94 -16.64 -4.88
C ALA A 109 -7.90 -16.78 -3.68
N PRO A 110 -9.21 -16.48 -3.86
CA PRO A 110 -10.19 -16.56 -2.78
C PRO A 110 -10.26 -17.94 -2.10
N THR A 111 -10.09 -19.01 -2.88
CA THR A 111 -10.04 -20.39 -2.36
C THR A 111 -8.86 -20.64 -1.42
N LYS A 112 -7.81 -19.83 -1.51
CA LYS A 112 -6.64 -19.84 -0.60
C LYS A 112 -6.71 -18.72 0.46
N GLY A 113 -7.83 -17.99 0.54
CA GLY A 113 -8.00 -16.85 1.46
C GLY A 113 -7.23 -15.58 1.05
N LEU A 114 -6.76 -15.49 -0.19
CA LEU A 114 -6.14 -14.29 -0.76
C LEU A 114 -7.21 -13.42 -1.41
N CYS A 115 -7.99 -12.75 -0.58
CA CYS A 115 -9.06 -11.84 -0.95
C CYS A 115 -8.66 -10.38 -0.75
N ASN A 116 -9.45 -9.46 -1.31
CA ASN A 116 -9.35 -8.04 -0.97
C ASN A 116 -9.44 -7.87 0.55
N GLY A 117 -8.57 -7.02 1.12
CA GLY A 117 -8.46 -6.80 2.56
C GLY A 117 -7.55 -7.78 3.30
N THR A 118 -7.13 -8.90 2.70
CA THR A 118 -6.21 -9.84 3.36
C THR A 118 -4.87 -9.16 3.63
N ARG A 119 -4.45 -9.16 4.90
CA ARG A 119 -3.15 -8.62 5.33
C ARG A 119 -2.07 -9.71 5.36
N LEU A 120 -0.89 -9.39 4.82
CA LEU A 120 0.25 -10.28 4.69
C LEU A 120 1.54 -9.57 5.13
N ILE A 121 2.56 -10.33 5.52
CA ILE A 121 3.91 -9.83 5.79
C ILE A 121 4.80 -10.15 4.60
N VAL A 122 5.46 -9.14 4.05
CA VAL A 122 6.45 -9.31 2.98
C VAL A 122 7.66 -10.08 3.51
N THR A 123 8.08 -11.14 2.81
CA THR A 123 9.29 -11.91 3.15
C THR A 123 10.41 -11.69 2.14
N LYS A 124 10.08 -11.46 0.86
CA LYS A 124 11.06 -11.22 -0.20
C LYS A 124 10.51 -10.30 -1.27
N LEU A 125 11.37 -9.42 -1.76
CA LEU A 125 11.06 -8.41 -2.78
C LEU A 125 11.85 -8.72 -4.06
N GLN A 126 11.16 -8.80 -5.19
CA GLN A 126 11.76 -8.96 -6.52
C GLN A 126 11.02 -8.07 -7.53
N CYS A 127 11.62 -7.81 -8.69
CA CYS A 127 11.14 -6.80 -9.64
C CYS A 127 9.65 -6.94 -10.03
N ASN A 128 9.16 -8.16 -10.23
CA ASN A 128 7.79 -8.43 -10.72
C ASN A 128 6.95 -9.33 -9.80
N ILE A 129 7.56 -9.85 -8.74
CA ILE A 129 6.93 -10.78 -7.79
C ILE A 129 7.37 -10.40 -6.38
N THR A 130 6.40 -10.26 -5.48
CA THR A 130 6.66 -10.12 -4.04
C THR A 130 6.24 -11.41 -3.35
N GLU A 131 7.12 -11.97 -2.52
CA GLU A 131 6.79 -13.09 -1.62
C GLU A 131 6.24 -12.53 -0.31
N ALA A 132 5.13 -13.09 0.15
CA ALA A 132 4.53 -12.72 1.42
C ALA A 132 3.92 -13.93 2.12
N LYS A 133 3.72 -13.82 3.44
CA LYS A 133 3.08 -14.86 4.26
C LYS A 133 1.94 -14.29 5.10
N ARG A 134 1.04 -15.15 5.54
CA ARG A 134 -0.08 -14.74 6.40
C ARG A 134 0.42 -14.32 7.78
N ILE A 135 -0.15 -13.25 8.32
CA ILE A 135 0.17 -12.79 9.68
C ILE A 135 -0.27 -13.86 10.69
N GLY A 136 0.64 -14.28 11.56
CA GLY A 136 0.34 -15.23 12.64
C GLY A 136 0.07 -16.67 12.19
N SER A 137 0.33 -17.01 10.93
CA SER A 137 0.33 -18.41 10.49
C SER A 137 1.55 -19.13 11.05
N GLU A 138 1.31 -20.27 11.70
CA GLU A 138 2.36 -21.20 12.14
C GLU A 138 2.96 -21.97 10.97
N ASN A 139 2.21 -22.10 9.88
CA ASN A 139 2.71 -22.67 8.63
C ASN A 139 3.52 -21.63 7.87
N ASP A 140 4.68 -22.03 7.34
CA ASP A 140 5.51 -21.25 6.42
C ASP A 140 4.91 -21.19 4.99
N GLU A 141 3.58 -21.12 4.88
CA GLU A 141 2.92 -20.97 3.59
C GLU A 141 3.28 -19.61 2.98
N LYS A 142 3.84 -19.67 1.77
CA LYS A 142 4.30 -18.53 1.00
C LYS A 142 3.34 -18.25 -0.14
N TYR A 143 3.01 -16.98 -0.33
CA TYR A 143 2.23 -16.48 -1.43
C TYR A 143 3.08 -15.59 -2.31
N PHE A 144 2.95 -15.76 -3.61
CA PHE A 144 3.63 -14.96 -4.62
C PHE A 144 2.62 -13.99 -5.23
N ILE A 145 2.87 -12.70 -5.04
CA ILE A 145 2.00 -11.62 -5.48
C ILE A 145 2.65 -10.99 -6.72
N PRO A 146 2.09 -11.16 -7.92
CA PRO A 146 2.62 -10.55 -9.14
C PRO A 146 2.14 -9.10 -9.30
N ARG A 147 2.86 -8.33 -10.13
CA ARG A 147 2.34 -7.07 -10.66
C ARG A 147 1.27 -7.36 -11.71
N ILE A 148 0.09 -6.76 -11.56
CA ILE A 148 -1.05 -6.93 -12.47
C ILE A 148 -1.56 -5.57 -12.98
N PRO A 149 -2.17 -5.49 -14.17
CA PRO A 149 -2.90 -4.31 -14.57
C PRO A 149 -4.15 -4.14 -13.71
N LEU A 150 -4.36 -2.93 -13.20
CA LEU A 150 -5.47 -2.55 -12.34
C LEU A 150 -6.21 -1.39 -12.98
N ILE A 151 -7.54 -1.48 -13.00
CA ILE A 151 -8.42 -0.39 -13.40
C ILE A 151 -9.15 0.06 -12.12
N PRO A 152 -9.34 1.37 -11.89
CA PRO A 152 -10.16 1.86 -10.79
C PRO A 152 -11.56 1.24 -10.85
N SER A 153 -12.02 0.65 -9.73
CA SER A 153 -13.30 -0.06 -9.70
C SER A 153 -14.48 0.90 -9.87
N GLU A 154 -14.41 2.07 -9.25
CA GLU A 154 -15.34 3.18 -9.45
C GLU A 154 -14.56 4.49 -9.30
N SER A 155 -14.59 5.31 -10.34
CA SER A 155 -14.06 6.67 -10.30
C SER A 155 -15.07 7.60 -10.94
N ASN A 156 -15.48 8.66 -10.24
CA ASN A 156 -16.21 9.79 -10.83
C ASN A 156 -15.32 10.63 -11.77
N MET A 157 -14.27 10.02 -12.32
CA MET A 157 -13.34 10.64 -13.24
C MET A 157 -13.94 10.58 -14.65
N PRO A 158 -13.77 11.64 -15.45
CA PRO A 158 -14.28 11.68 -16.82
C PRO A 158 -13.50 10.77 -17.78
N PHE A 159 -12.47 10.05 -17.29
CA PHE A 159 -11.63 9.15 -18.06
C PHE A 159 -11.37 7.86 -17.27
N LYS A 160 -10.92 6.82 -17.97
CA LYS A 160 -10.43 5.58 -17.37
C LYS A 160 -8.95 5.45 -17.64
N PHE A 161 -8.19 5.01 -16.64
CA PHE A 161 -6.79 4.65 -16.81
C PHE A 161 -6.52 3.29 -16.18
N LYS A 162 -5.43 2.64 -16.60
CA LYS A 162 -4.93 1.39 -16.04
C LYS A 162 -3.57 1.64 -15.41
N ARG A 163 -3.30 0.97 -14.29
CA ARG A 163 -2.02 0.99 -13.58
C ARG A 163 -1.47 -0.43 -13.47
N LYS A 164 -0.27 -0.69 -13.99
CA LYS A 164 0.43 -1.97 -13.78
C LYS A 164 1.28 -1.91 -12.51
N GLN A 165 0.80 -2.55 -11.44
CA GLN A 165 1.46 -2.54 -10.14
C GLN A 165 1.10 -3.79 -9.33
N PHE A 166 1.81 -4.06 -8.23
CA PHE A 166 1.33 -5.02 -7.24
C PHE A 166 -0.05 -4.59 -6.73
N PRO A 167 -1.03 -5.51 -6.64
CA PRO A 167 -2.38 -5.21 -6.19
C PRO A 167 -2.44 -5.13 -4.66
N VAL A 168 -1.57 -4.30 -4.08
CA VAL A 168 -1.37 -4.19 -2.64
C VAL A 168 -1.19 -2.74 -2.23
N ARG A 169 -1.52 -2.44 -0.97
CA ARG A 169 -1.09 -1.22 -0.30
C ARG A 169 -0.36 -1.56 0.99
N LEU A 170 0.57 -0.70 1.39
CA LEU A 170 1.13 -0.74 2.73
C LEU A 170 0.01 -0.42 3.75
N THR A 171 -0.05 -1.13 4.87
CA THR A 171 -1.08 -0.90 5.89
C THR A 171 -0.56 -1.14 7.31
N TYR A 172 -0.79 -0.15 8.17
CA TYR A 172 -0.65 -0.22 9.63
C TYR A 172 -1.85 0.45 10.32
N ASP A 173 -2.78 0.95 9.52
CA ASP A 173 -4.08 1.49 9.87
C ASP A 173 -5.15 0.38 9.95
N ASN A 174 -6.30 0.65 10.56
CA ASN A 174 -7.43 -0.29 10.60
C ASN A 174 -8.27 -0.20 9.33
#